data_AF-A0A941SHJ6-F1
#
_entry.id   AF-A0A941SHJ6-F1
#
_cell.length_a   1.000
_cell.length_b   1.000
_cell.length_c   1.000
_cell.angle_alpha   90.00
_cell.angle_beta   90.00
_cell.angle_gamma   90.00
#
_symmetry.space_group_name_H-M   'P 1'
#
loop_
_entity.id
_entity.type
_entity.pdbx_description
1 polymer ?
#
loop_
_entity_poly.entity_id
_entity_poly.type
_entity_poly.pdbx_seq_one_letter_code
_entity_poly.pdbx_strand_id
1 'polypeptide(L)'
;MNQQILSQDEVDTLLQDMTGESQKLEPQQQAMNGIRDYDLANQERIVRGRMPTLEIVNERFSRNLRIGLFNLIRKTPEISVGATKVQKYSAFLSQIVVPTNFNIMSVQPLRGSGLVVCDPTLVFAVIDALFGGRGKFHTRIEGREFSPTETRIITRLVEVIE
;
A
#
# COMPACT_ATOMS: atom_id res chain seq x y z
N MET A 1 -41.67 -23.24 18.79
CA MET A 1 -41.45 -21.77 18.90
C MET A 1 -41.02 -21.50 20.33
N ASN A 2 -39.71 -21.46 20.59
CA ASN A 2 -39.16 -21.13 21.91
C ASN A 2 -38.96 -19.61 21.98
N GLN A 3 -39.73 -18.95 22.83
CA GLN A 3 -39.54 -17.54 23.19
C GLN A 3 -38.23 -17.43 23.99
N GLN A 4 -37.27 -16.68 23.45
CA GLN A 4 -36.08 -16.26 24.19
C GLN A 4 -36.51 -15.28 25.27
N ILE A 5 -36.52 -15.75 26.50
CA ILE A 5 -36.70 -14.92 27.70
C ILE A 5 -35.31 -14.35 27.99
N LEU A 6 -35.07 -13.08 27.65
CA LEU A 6 -33.87 -12.37 28.14
C LEU A 6 -33.93 -12.29 29.67
N SER A 7 -32.77 -12.41 30.31
CA SER A 7 -32.69 -12.24 31.77
C SER A 7 -32.93 -10.78 32.14
N GLN A 8 -33.46 -10.56 33.34
CA GLN A 8 -33.81 -9.21 33.82
C GLN A 8 -32.62 -8.23 33.78
N ASP A 9 -31.39 -8.73 33.96
CA ASP A 9 -30.16 -7.95 33.87
C ASP A 9 -29.88 -7.42 32.45
N GLU A 10 -30.19 -8.20 31.41
CA GLU A 10 -30.02 -7.76 30.01
C GLU A 10 -31.06 -6.70 29.63
N VAL A 11 -32.28 -6.79 30.20
CA VAL A 11 -33.34 -5.80 30.02
C VAL A 11 -32.96 -4.46 30.66
N ASP A 12 -32.40 -4.49 31.87
CA ASP A 12 -31.97 -3.28 32.58
C ASP A 12 -30.79 -2.59 31.89
N THR A 13 -29.87 -3.37 31.30
CA THR A 13 -28.73 -2.82 30.54
C THR A 13 -29.21 -2.10 29.27
N LEU A 14 -30.18 -2.68 28.55
CA LEU A 14 -30.77 -2.06 27.37
C LEU A 14 -31.64 -0.84 27.70
N LEU A 15 -32.34 -0.86 28.84
CA LEU A 15 -33.10 0.29 29.33
C LEU A 15 -32.20 1.47 29.69
N GLN A 16 -31.02 1.23 30.27
CA GLN A 16 -30.02 2.27 30.52
C GLN A 16 -29.42 2.85 29.23
N ASP A 17 -29.20 2.03 28.20
CA ASP A 17 -28.75 2.50 26.89
C ASP A 17 -29.82 3.33 26.16
N MET A 18 -31.11 3.04 26.38
CA MET A 18 -32.22 3.80 25.78
C MET A 18 -32.53 5.13 26.49
N THR A 19 -32.28 5.25 27.79
CA THR A 19 -32.58 6.48 28.57
C THR A 19 -31.50 7.56 28.45
N GLY A 20 -30.39 7.29 27.75
CA GLY A 20 -29.41 8.31 27.37
C GLY A 20 -28.56 8.85 28.51
N GLU A 21 -28.62 8.25 29.70
CA GLU A 21 -27.70 8.55 30.81
C GLU A 21 -26.45 7.67 30.72
N SER A 22 -25.69 7.84 29.63
CA SER A 22 -24.34 7.28 29.54
C SER A 22 -23.42 8.05 30.51
N GLN A 23 -23.41 7.67 31.79
CA GLN A 23 -22.24 7.93 32.61
C GLN A 23 -21.07 7.27 31.90
N LYS A 24 -20.14 8.11 31.42
CA LYS A 24 -18.87 7.72 30.83
C LYS A 24 -18.10 6.85 31.83
N LEU A 25 -18.32 5.55 31.76
CA LEU A 25 -17.39 4.58 32.29
C LEU A 25 -16.17 4.67 31.39
N GLU A 26 -15.13 5.33 31.90
CA GLU A 26 -13.79 5.27 31.34
C GLU A 26 -13.47 3.81 31.01
N PRO A 27 -12.92 3.50 29.82
CA PRO A 27 -12.53 2.15 29.50
C PRO A 27 -11.42 1.74 30.47
N GLN A 28 -11.82 1.06 31.55
CA GLN A 28 -10.92 0.32 32.41
C GLN A 28 -10.12 -0.60 31.49
N GLN A 29 -8.81 -0.36 31.43
CA GLN A 29 -7.84 -1.28 30.88
C GLN A 29 -7.99 -2.60 31.64
N GLN A 30 -8.87 -3.46 31.14
CA GLN A 30 -8.96 -4.84 31.58
C GLN A 30 -7.59 -5.46 31.31
N ALA A 31 -6.87 -5.70 32.41
CA ALA A 31 -5.63 -6.44 32.42
C ALA A 31 -5.82 -7.72 31.59
N MET A 32 -5.02 -7.85 30.54
CA MET A 32 -5.05 -8.97 29.60
C MET A 32 -4.59 -10.26 30.28
N ASN A 33 -5.44 -10.84 31.12
CA ASN A 33 -5.30 -12.17 31.71
C ASN A 33 -6.31 -13.16 31.11
N GLY A 34 -6.59 -13.03 29.82
CA GLY A 34 -7.31 -14.03 29.03
C GLY A 34 -6.33 -14.78 28.14
N ILE A 35 -6.38 -16.11 28.16
CA ILE A 35 -5.70 -16.97 27.19
C ILE A 35 -6.14 -16.48 25.80
N ARG A 36 -5.20 -15.94 25.01
CA ARG A 36 -5.45 -15.61 23.62
C ARG A 36 -5.26 -16.88 22.81
N ASP A 37 -6.31 -17.32 22.13
CA ASP A 37 -6.19 -18.32 21.08
C ASP A 37 -5.18 -17.82 20.05
N TYR A 38 -4.01 -18.47 20.03
CA TYR A 38 -2.91 -18.13 19.15
C TYR A 38 -2.96 -19.06 17.95
N ASP A 39 -3.50 -18.55 16.84
CA ASP A 39 -3.51 -19.27 15.57
C ASP A 39 -2.08 -19.30 15.00
N LEU A 40 -1.41 -20.44 15.17
CA LEU A 40 -0.06 -20.72 14.66
C LEU A 40 0.01 -20.67 13.12
N ALA A 41 -1.11 -20.81 12.41
CA ALA A 41 -1.16 -20.75 10.95
C ALA A 41 -1.21 -19.30 10.43
N ASN A 42 -1.78 -18.38 11.21
CA ASN A 42 -1.78 -16.94 10.92
C ASN A 42 -0.65 -16.24 11.69
N GLN A 43 0.60 -16.53 11.33
CA GLN A 43 1.73 -15.68 11.70
C GLN A 43 1.62 -14.33 10.99
N GLU A 44 0.76 -13.44 11.50
CA GLU A 44 0.91 -12.02 11.24
C GLU A 44 2.17 -11.56 11.97
N ARG A 45 3.28 -11.56 11.23
CA ARG A 45 4.49 -10.85 11.64
C ARG A 45 4.18 -9.36 11.54
N ILE A 46 3.35 -8.85 12.45
CA ILE A 46 3.05 -7.43 12.55
C ILE A 46 4.30 -6.80 13.14
N VAL A 47 5.15 -6.24 12.29
CA VAL A 47 6.14 -5.27 12.75
C VAL A 47 5.34 -4.04 13.17
N ARG A 48 4.88 -4.02 14.44
CA ARG A 48 4.09 -2.94 15.07
C ARG A 48 4.93 -1.70 15.37
N GLY A 49 5.83 -1.33 14.47
CA GLY A 49 6.73 -0.19 14.63
C GLY A 49 6.82 0.61 13.35
N ARG A 50 6.90 1.95 13.50
CA ARG A 50 7.32 2.82 12.39
C ARG A 50 8.73 2.39 11.98
N MET A 51 9.05 2.46 10.69
CA MET A 51 10.39 2.14 10.17
C MET A 51 11.12 3.44 9.79
N PRO A 52 11.63 4.20 10.77
CA PRO A 52 12.18 5.54 10.52
C PRO A 52 13.36 5.50 9.56
N THR A 53 14.21 4.47 9.62
CA THR A 53 15.32 4.31 8.68
C THR A 53 14.84 4.09 7.25
N LEU A 54 13.77 3.32 7.06
CA LEU A 54 13.20 3.08 5.73
C LEU A 54 12.51 4.34 5.19
N GLU A 55 11.88 5.14 6.06
CA GLU A 55 11.34 6.45 5.68
C GLU A 55 12.44 7.40 5.19
N ILE A 56 13.58 7.47 5.88
CA ILE A 56 14.74 8.27 5.45
C ILE A 56 15.31 7.77 4.11
N VAL A 57 15.39 6.45 3.92
CA VAL A 57 15.85 5.85 2.66
C VAL A 57 14.89 6.20 1.52
N ASN A 58 13.57 6.09 1.74
CA ASN A 58 12.56 6.44 0.74
C ASN A 58 12.60 7.94 0.40
N GLU A 59 12.84 8.82 1.38
CA GLU A 59 13.00 10.26 1.11
C GLU A 59 14.20 10.53 0.19
N ARG A 60 15.35 9.91 0.48
CA ARG A 60 16.54 10.00 -0.39
C ARG A 60 16.28 9.41 -1.77
N PHE A 61 15.65 8.25 -1.83
CA PHE A 61 15.25 7.59 -3.07
C PHE A 61 14.37 8.51 -3.93
N SER A 62 13.38 9.18 -3.35
CA SER A 62 12.50 10.10 -4.07
C SER A 62 13.25 11.28 -4.69
N ARG A 63 14.27 11.79 -4.01
CA ARG A 63 15.13 12.88 -4.52
C ARG A 63 15.96 12.39 -5.70
N ASN A 64 16.55 11.20 -5.60
CA ASN A 64 17.34 10.61 -6.68
C ASN A 64 16.46 10.29 -7.89
N LEU A 65 15.29 9.69 -7.66
CA LEU A 65 14.30 9.39 -8.68
C LEU A 65 13.85 10.66 -9.42
N ARG A 66 13.68 11.78 -8.71
CA ARG A 66 13.32 13.06 -9.32
C ARG A 66 14.38 13.53 -10.33
N ILE A 67 15.65 13.45 -9.94
CA ILE A 67 16.78 13.83 -10.81
C ILE A 67 16.87 12.86 -12.00
N GLY A 68 16.75 11.56 -11.73
CA GLY A 68 16.78 10.51 -12.74
C GLY A 68 15.67 10.65 -13.79
N LEU A 69 14.43 10.81 -13.33
CA LEU A 69 13.29 11.05 -14.21
C LEU A 69 13.44 12.36 -14.98
N PHE A 70 13.92 13.44 -14.37
CA PHE A 70 14.19 14.68 -15.09
C PHE A 70 15.17 14.47 -16.24
N ASN A 71 16.23 13.68 -16.03
CA ASN A 71 17.18 13.35 -17.09
C ASN A 71 16.56 12.48 -18.20
N LEU A 72 15.63 11.59 -17.84
CA LEU A 72 14.93 10.72 -18.77
C LEU A 72 13.91 11.49 -19.64
N ILE A 73 12.96 12.20 -19.01
CA ILE A 73 11.81 12.83 -19.70
C ILE A 73 11.99 14.32 -20.00
N ARG A 74 13.09 14.94 -19.55
CA ARG A 74 13.38 16.38 -19.72
C ARG A 74 12.27 17.31 -19.20
N LYS A 75 11.52 16.84 -18.21
CA LYS A 75 10.50 17.58 -17.46
C LYS A 75 10.71 17.37 -15.98
N THR A 76 10.32 18.34 -15.17
CA THR A 76 10.45 18.27 -13.71
C THR A 76 9.26 17.52 -13.12
N PRO A 77 9.41 16.26 -12.66
CA PRO A 77 8.33 15.55 -12.00
C PRO A 77 8.20 15.98 -10.54
N GLU A 78 6.96 16.07 -10.06
CA GLU A 78 6.69 16.17 -8.63
C GLU A 78 6.59 14.76 -8.04
N ILE A 79 7.43 14.48 -7.06
CA ILE A 79 7.50 13.17 -6.39
C ILE A 79 7.35 13.40 -4.89
N SER A 80 6.38 12.71 -4.30
CA SER A 80 6.14 12.65 -2.86
C SER A 80 6.23 11.21 -2.37
N VAL A 81 6.69 11.03 -1.13
CA VAL A 81 6.82 9.71 -0.50
C VAL A 81 5.58 9.41 0.33
N GLY A 82 4.95 8.27 0.06
CA GLY A 82 3.82 7.76 0.86
C GLY A 82 4.28 7.06 2.15
N ALA A 83 3.34 6.83 3.07
CA ALA A 83 3.63 6.14 4.33
C ALA A 83 3.99 4.66 4.10
N THR A 84 5.06 4.19 4.74
CA THR A 84 5.48 2.79 4.73
C THR A 84 4.48 1.92 5.50
N LYS A 85 4.02 0.83 4.88
CA LYS A 85 3.10 -0.13 5.49
C LYS A 85 3.62 -1.55 5.32
N VAL A 86 3.40 -2.38 6.34
CA VAL A 86 3.67 -3.82 6.25
C VAL A 86 2.38 -4.51 5.84
N GLN A 87 2.43 -5.31 4.79
CA GLN A 87 1.28 -6.05 4.27
C GLN A 87 1.69 -7.45 3.84
N LYS A 88 0.75 -8.41 3.92
CA LYS A 88 0.96 -9.76 3.39
C LYS A 88 1.10 -9.70 1.86
N TYR A 89 2.03 -10.48 1.31
CA TYR A 89 2.25 -10.52 -0.13
C TYR A 89 1.01 -10.98 -0.91
N SER A 90 0.24 -11.94 -0.40
CA SER A 90 -1.03 -12.37 -1.00
C SER A 90 -2.09 -11.27 -1.02
N ALA A 91 -2.16 -10.46 0.04
CA ALA A 91 -3.05 -9.29 0.09
C ALA A 91 -2.60 -8.20 -0.89
N PHE A 92 -1.30 -7.98 -1.03
CA PHE A 92 -0.74 -7.07 -2.04
C PHE A 92 -1.11 -7.50 -3.47
N LEU A 93 -0.88 -8.75 -3.83
CA LEU A 93 -1.21 -9.26 -5.17
C LEU A 93 -2.71 -9.15 -5.49
N SER A 94 -3.57 -9.28 -4.48
CA SER A 94 -5.02 -9.21 -4.66
C SER A 94 -5.54 -7.77 -4.85
N GLN A 95 -4.75 -6.75 -4.48
CA GLN A 95 -5.13 -5.33 -4.61
C GLN A 95 -4.69 -4.71 -5.96
N ILE A 96 -3.81 -5.37 -6.70
CA ILE A 96 -3.22 -4.83 -7.92
C ILE A 96 -4.18 -5.04 -9.09
N VAL A 97 -4.36 -4.00 -9.89
CA VAL A 97 -5.15 -4.05 -11.12
C VAL A 97 -4.34 -4.72 -12.23
N VAL A 98 -4.90 -5.71 -12.91
CA VAL A 98 -4.28 -6.32 -14.10
C VAL A 98 -4.63 -5.45 -15.32
N PRO A 99 -3.70 -5.17 -16.26
CA PRO A 99 -2.28 -5.53 -16.30
C PRO A 99 -1.40 -4.52 -15.53
N THR A 100 -0.46 -4.98 -14.72
CA THR A 100 0.56 -4.12 -14.07
C THR A 100 1.94 -4.68 -14.33
N ASN A 101 2.93 -3.79 -14.51
CA ASN A 101 4.29 -4.19 -14.77
C ASN A 101 5.05 -4.47 -13.46
N PHE A 102 5.56 -5.69 -13.33
CA PHE A 102 6.36 -6.15 -12.18
C PHE A 102 7.84 -6.25 -12.55
N ASN A 103 8.69 -5.57 -11.79
CA ASN A 103 10.14 -5.64 -11.94
C ASN A 103 10.76 -6.17 -10.66
N ILE A 104 11.40 -7.32 -10.74
CA ILE A 104 12.14 -7.92 -9.62
C ILE A 104 13.59 -7.44 -9.73
N MET A 105 14.07 -6.74 -8.70
CA MET A 105 15.44 -6.24 -8.62
C MET A 105 16.18 -6.87 -7.42
N SER A 106 17.50 -6.97 -7.49
CA SER A 106 18.32 -7.36 -6.34
C SER A 106 18.94 -6.10 -5.72
N VAL A 107 18.62 -5.80 -4.47
CA VAL A 107 19.16 -4.63 -3.77
C VAL A 107 20.36 -5.03 -2.94
N GLN A 108 21.58 -4.85 -3.44
CA GLN A 108 22.80 -5.09 -2.64
C GLN A 108 22.98 -3.93 -1.62
N PRO A 109 23.35 -4.18 -0.35
CA PRO A 109 23.76 -5.44 0.28
C PRO A 109 22.60 -6.21 0.98
N LEU A 110 21.34 -5.82 0.77
CA LEU A 110 20.20 -6.47 1.40
C LEU A 110 20.04 -7.90 0.84
N ARG A 111 19.84 -8.87 1.73
CA ARG A 111 19.58 -10.25 1.32
C ARG A 111 18.14 -10.36 0.84
N GLY A 112 17.95 -10.65 -0.44
CA GLY A 112 16.66 -10.91 -1.06
C GLY A 112 16.44 -10.13 -2.35
N SER A 113 15.22 -10.21 -2.87
CA SER A 113 14.79 -9.46 -4.06
C SER A 113 13.80 -8.36 -3.66
N GLY A 114 14.00 -7.17 -4.19
CA GLY A 114 13.03 -6.09 -4.20
C GLY A 114 12.04 -6.26 -5.35
N LEU A 115 10.84 -5.72 -5.19
CA LEU A 115 9.81 -5.67 -6.22
C LEU A 115 9.44 -4.22 -6.46
N VAL A 116 9.58 -3.76 -7.69
CA VAL A 116 9.07 -2.47 -8.15
C VAL A 116 7.90 -2.70 -9.07
N VAL A 117 6.81 -2.02 -8.76
CA VAL A 117 5.54 -2.09 -9.48
C VAL A 117 5.33 -0.75 -10.14
N CYS A 118 5.20 -0.76 -11.47
CA CYS A 118 4.94 0.44 -12.25
C CYS A 118 3.50 0.40 -12.76
N ASP A 119 2.69 1.34 -12.27
CA ASP A 119 1.32 1.49 -12.74
C ASP A 119 1.30 1.83 -14.24
N PRO A 120 0.39 1.24 -15.03
CA PRO A 120 0.29 1.53 -16.47
C PRO A 120 0.06 3.02 -16.77
N THR A 121 -0.71 3.71 -15.91
CA THR A 121 -0.95 5.15 -16.02
C THR A 121 0.36 5.94 -16.01
N LEU A 122 1.27 5.60 -15.10
CA LEU A 122 2.59 6.23 -14.98
C LEU A 122 3.44 5.92 -16.21
N VAL A 123 3.46 4.67 -16.66
CA VAL A 123 4.22 4.25 -17.85
C VAL A 123 3.76 5.06 -19.07
N PHE A 124 2.46 5.14 -19.33
CA PHE A 124 1.95 5.90 -20.46
C PHE A 124 2.20 7.42 -20.33
N ALA A 125 2.13 7.98 -19.12
CA ALA A 125 2.47 9.37 -18.89
C ALA A 125 3.95 9.67 -19.20
N VAL A 126 4.86 8.75 -18.86
CA VAL A 126 6.29 8.85 -19.19
C VAL A 126 6.52 8.71 -20.69
N ILE A 127 5.84 7.78 -21.35
CA ILE A 127 5.89 7.61 -22.81
C ILE A 127 5.42 8.90 -23.49
N ASP A 128 4.25 9.43 -23.14
CA ASP A 128 3.75 10.68 -23.71
C ASP A 128 4.75 11.83 -23.50
N ALA A 129 5.35 11.93 -22.31
CA ALA A 129 6.37 12.94 -22.03
C ALA A 129 7.63 12.78 -22.90
N LEU A 130 8.11 11.55 -23.14
CA LEU A 130 9.28 11.27 -23.98
C LEU A 130 9.04 11.63 -25.45
N PHE A 131 7.82 11.43 -25.95
CA PHE A 131 7.44 11.77 -27.32
C PHE A 131 6.97 13.23 -27.49
N GLY A 132 7.16 14.08 -26.48
CA GLY A 132 6.84 15.51 -26.55
C GLY A 132 5.38 15.86 -26.28
N GLY A 133 4.58 14.89 -25.83
CA GLY A 133 3.21 15.08 -25.38
C GLY A 133 3.12 15.90 -24.10
N ARG A 134 1.93 16.44 -23.81
CA ARG A 134 1.69 17.33 -22.67
C ARG A 134 1.20 16.62 -21.40
N GLY A 135 1.13 15.29 -21.38
CA GLY A 135 0.64 14.49 -20.25
C GLY A 135 -0.86 14.64 -20.01
N LYS A 136 -1.61 15.20 -20.97
CA LYS A 136 -3.05 15.49 -20.85
C LYS A 136 -3.94 14.33 -21.31
N PHE A 137 -3.36 13.34 -21.98
CA PHE A 137 -4.11 12.19 -22.45
C PHE A 137 -4.11 11.13 -21.34
N HIS A 138 -5.25 10.97 -20.66
CA HIS A 138 -5.55 9.70 -20.00
C HIS A 138 -5.72 8.68 -21.12
N THR A 139 -4.64 8.03 -21.53
CA THR A 139 -4.71 6.86 -22.39
C THR A 139 -5.62 5.85 -21.68
N ARG A 140 -6.76 5.51 -22.32
CA ARG A 140 -7.59 4.41 -21.84
C ARG A 140 -6.69 3.19 -21.73
N ILE A 141 -6.53 2.68 -20.52
CA ILE A 141 -5.80 1.44 -20.28
C ILE A 141 -6.72 0.33 -20.81
N GLU A 142 -6.47 -0.12 -22.03
CA GLU A 142 -7.32 -1.10 -22.72
C GLU A 142 -7.22 -2.52 -22.15
N GLY A 143 -6.68 -2.69 -20.94
CA GLY A 143 -6.40 -4.02 -20.38
C GLY A 143 -5.42 -4.85 -21.22
N ARG A 144 -4.76 -4.24 -22.21
CA ARG A 144 -3.84 -4.90 -23.14
C ARG A 144 -2.44 -5.03 -22.56
N GLU A 145 -1.71 -6.03 -23.03
CA GLU A 145 -0.28 -6.16 -22.75
C GLU A 145 0.52 -5.00 -23.38
N PHE A 146 1.68 -4.71 -22.76
CA PHE A 146 2.60 -3.70 -23.25
C PHE A 146 3.22 -4.13 -24.58
N SER A 147 3.30 -3.20 -25.53
CA SER A 147 4.00 -3.41 -26.79
C SER A 147 5.52 -3.50 -26.56
N PRO A 148 6.28 -4.12 -27.48
CA PRO A 148 7.74 -4.22 -27.35
C PRO A 148 8.44 -2.86 -27.16
N THR A 149 7.90 -1.79 -27.76
CA THR A 149 8.42 -0.43 -27.60
C THR A 149 8.11 0.13 -26.22
N GLU A 150 6.90 -0.11 -25.70
CA GLU A 150 6.50 0.25 -24.34
C GLU A 150 7.39 -0.48 -23.32
N THR A 151 7.62 -1.79 -23.48
CA THR A 151 8.50 -2.57 -22.62
C THR A 151 9.92 -2.02 -22.57
N ARG A 152 10.49 -1.60 -23.72
CA ARG A 152 11.83 -0.96 -23.73
C ARG A 152 11.88 0.33 -22.92
N ILE A 153 10.83 1.13 -22.98
CA ILE A 153 10.74 2.37 -22.20
C ILE A 153 10.61 2.05 -20.71
N ILE A 154 9.82 1.03 -20.36
CA ILE A 154 9.71 0.55 -18.98
C ILE A 154 11.09 0.10 -18.46
N THR A 155 11.85 -0.68 -19.22
CA THR A 155 13.21 -1.09 -18.82
C THR A 155 14.10 0.12 -18.56
N ARG A 156 14.08 1.14 -19.43
CA ARG A 156 14.82 2.40 -19.20
C ARG A 156 14.37 3.15 -17.96
N LEU A 157 13.08 3.11 -17.63
CA LEU A 157 12.55 3.71 -16.41
C LEU A 157 13.05 2.96 -15.18
N VAL A 158 13.11 1.62 -15.24
CA VAL A 158 13.63 0.78 -14.16
C VAL A 158 15.13 0.96 -13.97
N GLU A 159 15.90 1.12 -15.05
CA GLU A 159 17.34 1.47 -15.00
C GLU A 159 17.62 2.81 -14.32
N VAL A 160 16.65 3.73 -14.32
CA VAL A 160 16.75 5.00 -13.57
C VAL A 160 16.51 4.82 -12.07
N ILE A 161 15.85 3.72 -11.69
CA ILE A 161 15.54 3.35 -10.31
C ILE A 161 16.69 2.56 -9.66
N GLU A 162 17.43 1.79 -10.46
CA GLU A 162 18.62 1.00 -10.06
C GLU A 162 19.87 1.88 -9.81
#